data_AF-A0A7W7WUA6-F1
#
_entry.id   AF-A0A7W7WUA6-F1
#
_cell.length_a   1.000
_cell.length_b   1.000
_cell.length_c   1.000
_cell.angle_alpha   90.00
_cell.angle_beta   90.00
_cell.angle_gamma   90.00
#
_symmetry.space_group_name_H-M   'P 1'
#
loop_
_entity.id
_entity.type
_entity.pdbx_description
1 polymer ?
#
loop_
_entity_poly.entity_id
_entity_poly.type
_entity_poly.pdbx_seq_one_letter_code
_entity_poly.pdbx_strand_id
1 'polypeptide(L)' 'MSTFTAWRKSSYSGPPDNDCVEVGFGGDGVGLRDSKAPDEGVLVLSRRGWAGFLSTIKSGDAQVGR' A
#
# COMPACT_ATOMS: atom_id res chain seq x y z
N MET A 1 -4.50 -9.59 15.68
CA MET A 1 -3.92 -8.43 14.98
C MET A 1 -2.96 -8.96 13.93
N SER A 2 -3.17 -8.62 12.65
CA SER A 2 -2.25 -9.03 11.59
C SER A 2 -0.93 -8.30 11.79
N THR A 3 0.13 -9.04 12.12
CA THR A 3 1.48 -8.46 12.25
C THR A 3 2.12 -8.41 10.87
N PHE A 4 2.17 -7.22 10.26
CA PHE A 4 2.93 -6.98 9.03
C PHE A 4 4.39 -6.70 9.37
N THR A 5 5.29 -7.25 8.57
CA THR A 5 6.74 -7.12 8.76
C THR A 5 7.39 -6.60 7.47
N ALA A 6 8.66 -6.20 7.58
CA ALA A 6 9.46 -5.72 6.45
C ALA A 6 8.78 -4.58 5.67
N TRP A 7 8.27 -3.57 6.38
CA TRP A 7 7.72 -2.36 5.78
C TRP A 7 8.72 -1.72 4.82
N ARG A 8 8.28 -1.49 3.58
CA ARG A 8 9.05 -0.83 2.55
C ARG A 8 8.35 0.44 2.11
N LYS A 9 9.03 1.57 2.27
CA LYS A 9 8.62 2.87 1.74
C LYS A 9 8.78 2.90 0.21
N SER A 10 7.84 3.54 -0.48
CA SER A 10 7.93 3.78 -1.92
C SER A 10 9.12 4.68 -2.25
N SER A 11 9.83 4.40 -3.35
CA SER A 11 10.90 5.28 -3.86
C SER A 11 10.37 6.61 -4.40
N TYR A 12 9.06 6.71 -4.61
CA TYR A 12 8.39 7.94 -5.04
C TYR A 12 8.02 8.87 -3.87
N SER A 13 8.27 8.45 -2.62
CA SER A 13 7.93 9.19 -1.40
C SER A 13 8.94 10.31 -1.06
N GLY A 14 9.35 11.09 -2.05
CA GLY A 14 10.31 12.19 -1.91
C GLY A 14 9.81 13.49 -2.57
N PRO A 15 10.60 14.58 -2.48
CA PRO A 15 10.28 15.83 -3.16
C PRO A 15 10.15 15.63 -4.68
N PRO A 16 9.22 16.33 -5.36
CA PRO A 16 8.29 17.33 -4.84
C PRO A 16 6.97 16.77 -4.28
N ASP A 17 6.61 15.54 -4.66
CA ASP A 17 5.22 15.06 -4.55
C ASP A 17 4.85 14.56 -3.15
N ASN A 18 5.82 14.27 -2.27
CA ASN A 18 5.58 13.92 -0.85
C ASN A 18 4.52 12.80 -0.62
N ASP A 19 4.28 11.95 -1.61
CA ASP A 19 3.31 10.85 -1.55
C ASP A 19 3.93 9.66 -0.82
N CYS A 20 3.76 9.68 0.49
CA CYS A 20 4.41 8.77 1.44
C CYS A 20 3.58 7.51 1.68
N VAL A 21 3.86 6.42 0.94
CA VAL A 21 3.21 5.11 1.15
C VAL A 21 4.23 4.06 1.55
N GLU A 22 3.89 3.23 2.54
CA GLU A 22 4.64 2.02 2.90
C GLU A 22 3.80 0.76 2.68
N VAL A 23 4.46 -0.31 2.25
CA VAL A 23 3.86 -1.63 2.06
C VAL A 23 4.55 -2.64 2.96
N GLY A 24 3.77 -3.43 3.69
CA GLY A 24 4.24 -4.48 4.58
C GLY A 24 3.61 -5.83 4.24
N PHE A 25 4.38 -6.90 4.39
CA PHE A 25 3.91 -8.26 4.12
C PHE A 25 3.83 -9.05 5.44
N GLY A 26 2.75 -9.79 5.65
CA GLY A 26 2.57 -10.57 6.88
C GLY A 26 1.24 -11.30 6.92
N GLY A 27 1.23 -12.47 7.57
CA GLY A 27 0.09 -13.38 7.59
C GLY A 27 -0.43 -13.71 6.18
N ASP A 28 -1.74 -13.56 5.99
CA ASP A 28 -2.47 -13.87 4.74
C ASP A 28 -2.66 -12.66 3.81
N GLY A 29 -1.99 -11.54 4.07
CA GLY A 29 -2.27 -10.28 3.38
C GLY A 29 -1.08 -9.35 3.18
N VAL A 30 -1.43 -8.16 2.67
CA VAL A 30 -0.56 -7.03 2.41
C VAL A 30 -1.14 -5.81 3.12
N GLY A 31 -0.34 -5.18 3.97
CA GLY A 31 -0.68 -3.94 4.65
C GLY A 31 -0.17 -2.74 3.86
N LEU A 32 -1.00 -1.71 3.73
CA LEU A 32 -0.64 -0.40 3.19
C LEU A 32 -0.92 0.66 4.25
N ARG A 33 0.00 1.62 4.40
CA ARG A 33 -0.20 2.75 5.31
C ARG A 33 0.48 4.02 4.79
N ASP A 34 0.04 5.16 5.32
CA ASP A 34 0.71 6.44 5.13
C ASP A 34 2.03 6.43 5.94
N SER A 35 3.16 6.76 5.30
CA SER A 35 4.45 6.80 6.01
C SER A 35 4.57 7.98 6.98
N LYS A 36 3.73 9.01 6.84
CA LYS A 36 3.67 10.18 7.73
C LYS A 36 2.79 9.92 8.95
N ALA A 37 1.86 8.96 8.84
CA ALA A 37 0.91 8.61 9.88
C ALA A 37 0.87 7.08 10.11
N PRO A 38 2.00 6.44 10.46
CA PRO A 38 2.13 4.98 10.51
C PRO A 38 1.23 4.29 11.55
N ASP A 39 0.74 5.07 12.54
CA ASP A 39 -0.09 4.61 13.64
C ASP A 39 -1.58 4.95 13.46
N GLU A 40 -1.95 5.72 12.43
CA GLU A 40 -3.35 6.15 12.19
C GLU A 40 -4.20 5.09 11.49
N GLY A 41 -3.57 4.06 10.90
CA GLY A 41 -4.28 2.94 10.33
C GLY A 41 -3.50 2.17 9.28
N VAL A 42 -3.95 0.94 9.03
CA VAL A 42 -3.40 0.07 7.98
C VAL A 42 -4.56 -0.44 7.13
N LEU A 43 -4.54 -0.14 5.83
CA LEU A 43 -5.40 -0.80 4.86
C LEU A 43 -4.85 -2.20 4.59
N VAL A 44 -5.65 -3.23 4.84
CA VAL A 44 -5.24 -4.62 4.66
C VAL A 44 -5.95 -5.22 3.46
N LEU A 45 -5.16 -5.73 2.51
CA LEU A 45 -5.64 -6.48 1.37
C LEU A 45 -5.24 -7.95 1.51
N SER A 46 -6.10 -8.87 1.05
CA SER A 46 -5.68 -10.26 0.86
C SER A 46 -4.61 -10.33 -0.24
N ARG A 47 -3.80 -11.41 -0.27
CA ARG A 47 -2.81 -11.61 -1.35
C ARG A 47 -3.44 -11.52 -2.75
N ARG A 48 -4.64 -12.08 -2.93
CA ARG A 48 -5.39 -12.02 -4.20
C ARG A 48 -5.89 -10.60 -4.48
N GLY A 49 -6.39 -9.89 -3.48
CA GLY A 49 -6.82 -8.50 -3.61
C GLY A 49 -5.66 -7.59 -4.02
N TRP A 50 -4.47 -7.77 -3.41
CA TRP A 50 -3.26 -7.04 -3.78
C TRP A 50 -2.83 -7.30 -5.22
N ALA A 51 -2.82 -8.56 -5.66
CA ALA A 51 -2.48 -8.91 -7.04
C ALA A 51 -3.47 -8.28 -8.05
N GLY A 52 -4.77 -8.34 -7.76
CA GLY A 52 -5.80 -7.70 -8.58
C GLY A 52 -5.62 -6.18 -8.65
N PHE A 53 -5.43 -5.54 -7.50
CA PHE A 53 -5.18 -4.10 -7.40
C PHE A 53 -3.99 -3.65 -8.26
N LEU A 54 -2.84 -4.34 -8.15
CA LEU A 54 -1.67 -4.04 -8.97
C LEU A 54 -1.92 -4.25 -10.46
N SER A 55 -2.66 -5.30 -10.83
CA SER A 55 -3.02 -5.55 -12.23
C SER A 55 -3.85 -4.39 -12.79
N THR A 56 -4.87 -3.96 -12.06
CA THR A 56 -5.74 -2.84 -12.47
C THR A 56 -4.96 -1.54 -12.65
N ILE A 57 -4.05 -1.21 -11.72
CA ILE A 57 -3.21 -0.01 -11.85
C ILE A 57 -2.29 -0.10 -13.07
N LYS A 58 -1.62 -1.23 -13.25
CA LYS A 58 -0.67 -1.40 -14.38
C LYS A 58 -1.36 -1.35 -15.74
N SER A 59 -2.61 -1.80 -15.83
CA SER A 59 -3.42 -1.71 -17.04
C SER A 59 -3.97 -0.29 -17.31
N GLY A 60 -3.90 0.62 -16.33
CA GLY A 60 -4.50 1.96 -16.45
C GLY A 60 -6.01 1.99 -16.20
N ASP A 61 -6.60 0.87 -15.77
CA ASP A 61 -8.05 0.73 -15.54
C ASP A 61 -8.48 1.18 -14.14
N ALA A 62 -7.52 1.67 -13.34
CA ALA A 62 -7.78 2.16 -12.00
C ALA A 62 -8.71 3.38 -12.04
N GLN A 63 -9.92 3.19 -11.53
CA GLN A 63 -10.87 4.26 -11.31
C GLN A 63 -10.40 5.07 -10.10
N VAL A 64 -9.82 6.25 -10.31
CA VAL A 64 -9.59 7.20 -9.22
C VAL A 64 -10.92 7.92 -9.00
N GLY A 65 -11.49 7.79 -7.80
CA GLY A 65 -12.75 8.44 -7.44
C GLY A 65 -12.68 9.94 -7.75
N ARG A 66 -13.69 10.45 -8.46
CA ARG A 66 -13.86 11.89 -8.75
C ARG A 66 -14.22 12.64 -7.48
#